data_AF-A0A1J1E764-F1
#
_entry.id   AF-A0A1J1E764-F1
#
_cell.length_a   1.000
_cell.length_b   1.000
_cell.length_c   1.000
_cell.angle_alpha   90.00
_cell.angle_beta   90.00
_cell.angle_gamma   90.00
#
_symmetry.space_group_name_H-M   'P 1'
#
loop_
_entity.id
_entity.type
_entity.pdbx_description
1 polymer ?
#
loop_
_entity_poly.entity_id
_entity_poly.type
_entity_poly.pdbx_seq_one_letter_code
_entity_poly.pdbx_strand_id
1 'polypeptide(L)'
;MLSMKNKYIIRSRISEAKFRSILRLFCLDIQAKKVSKLTNVSRYTINKIFDKLRLLIAQKCEEESPFNQGEIELDESYFGAKRVRGKRGRGSGGKVPVFGMLKREGKVYTQIVKNCSSSVIMPIIESRASKESTIYTDGFKSYDGLVNYGYKRHYRVKHSENEFAKGVNHINGIENFWGLCKVRLSRFRGVHKHKFYYHLKECEWRFNYRNENLYFCLLKWIRKNPLKLS
;
A
#
# COMPACT_ATOMS: atom_id res chain seq x y z
N MET A 1 -9.69 20.82 -37.34
CA MET A 1 -8.87 20.78 -36.11
C MET A 1 -8.50 19.33 -35.80
N LEU A 2 -7.22 18.97 -35.94
CA LEU A 2 -6.72 17.66 -35.52
C LEU A 2 -6.94 17.53 -34.01
N SER A 3 -7.91 16.69 -33.62
CA SER A 3 -8.10 16.27 -32.24
C SER A 3 -6.76 15.76 -31.71
N MET A 4 -6.13 16.50 -30.79
CA MET A 4 -4.95 16.04 -30.07
C MET A 4 -5.35 14.82 -29.26
N LYS A 5 -5.27 13.63 -29.87
CA LYS A 5 -5.73 12.39 -29.27
C LYS A 5 -4.68 11.94 -28.26
N ASN A 6 -4.79 12.44 -27.04
CA ASN A 6 -3.96 12.00 -25.94
C ASN A 6 -4.27 10.52 -25.65
N LYS A 7 -3.35 9.63 -26.02
CA LYS A 7 -3.53 8.18 -25.88
C LYS A 7 -3.58 7.69 -24.44
N TYR A 8 -3.21 8.53 -23.47
CA TYR A 8 -3.19 8.15 -22.05
C TYR A 8 -4.39 8.68 -21.27
N ILE A 9 -5.06 9.72 -21.75
CA ILE A 9 -6.18 10.34 -21.04
C ILE A 9 -7.25 10.77 -22.05
N ILE A 10 -8.45 10.22 -21.87
CA ILE A 10 -9.58 10.51 -22.74
C ILE A 10 -10.54 11.50 -22.06
N ARG A 11 -11.28 12.26 -22.89
CA ARG A 11 -12.20 13.32 -22.45
C ARG A 11 -11.51 14.41 -21.64
N SER A 12 -10.35 14.87 -22.14
CA SER A 12 -9.52 15.89 -21.50
C SER A 12 -8.92 16.83 -22.55
N ARG A 13 -8.73 18.10 -22.19
CA ARG A 13 -7.99 19.09 -23.00
C ARG A 13 -6.47 19.10 -22.71
N ILE A 14 -5.98 18.16 -21.90
CA ILE A 14 -4.56 18.07 -21.54
C ILE A 14 -3.78 17.37 -22.66
N SER A 15 -2.77 18.05 -23.19
CA SER A 15 -1.85 17.47 -24.19
C SER A 15 -1.07 16.28 -23.64
N GLU A 16 -0.62 15.38 -24.53
CA GLU A 16 0.18 14.22 -24.13
C GLU A 16 1.44 14.63 -23.36
N ALA A 17 2.19 15.62 -23.88
CA ALA A 17 3.41 16.11 -23.23
C ALA A 17 3.13 16.60 -21.80
N LYS A 18 2.06 17.36 -21.60
CA LYS A 18 1.68 17.88 -20.28
C LYS A 18 1.25 16.76 -19.33
N PHE A 19 0.49 15.78 -19.82
CA PHE A 19 0.13 14.60 -19.03
C PHE A 19 1.37 13.80 -18.60
N ARG A 20 2.34 13.60 -19.50
CA ARG A 20 3.59 12.90 -19.18
C ARG A 20 4.39 13.63 -18.10
N SER A 21 4.43 14.96 -18.12
CA SER A 21 5.04 15.75 -17.05
C SER A 21 4.32 15.59 -15.71
N ILE A 22 2.98 15.61 -15.71
CA ILE A 22 2.17 15.35 -14.50
C ILE A 22 2.46 13.94 -13.96
N LEU A 23 2.53 12.93 -14.83
CA LEU A 23 2.81 11.54 -14.46
C LEU A 23 4.20 11.39 -13.83
N ARG A 24 5.23 12.04 -14.40
CA ARG A 24 6.58 12.06 -13.80
C ARG A 24 6.57 12.65 -12.39
N LEU A 25 5.90 13.80 -12.21
CA LEU A 25 5.79 14.45 -10.90
C LEU A 25 4.99 13.61 -9.89
N PHE A 26 3.97 12.86 -10.34
CA PHE A 26 3.28 11.89 -9.51
C PHE A 26 4.23 10.76 -9.05
N CYS A 27 5.02 10.18 -9.96
CA CYS A 27 5.98 9.13 -9.61
C CYS A 27 7.05 9.60 -8.62
N LEU A 28 7.49 10.86 -8.73
CA LEU A 28 8.39 11.53 -7.77
C LEU A 28 7.71 11.91 -6.43
N ASP A 29 6.45 11.50 -6.23
CA ASP A 29 5.66 11.74 -5.02
C ASP A 29 5.50 13.23 -4.66
N ILE A 30 5.42 14.08 -5.68
CA ILE A 30 5.21 15.52 -5.55
C ILE A 30 3.72 15.80 -5.27
N GLN A 31 3.46 16.63 -4.26
CA GLN A 31 2.09 16.96 -3.86
C GLN A 31 1.33 17.71 -4.96
N ALA A 32 0.02 17.42 -5.10
CA ALA A 32 -0.85 18.00 -6.12
C ALA A 32 -0.82 19.54 -6.18
N LYS A 33 -0.66 20.22 -5.02
CA LYS A 33 -0.52 21.69 -4.95
C LYS A 33 0.74 22.18 -5.67
N LYS A 34 1.87 21.47 -5.51
CA LYS A 34 3.13 21.80 -6.18
C LYS A 34 3.07 21.46 -7.66
N VAL A 35 2.52 20.30 -8.02
CA VAL A 35 2.33 19.90 -9.43
C VAL A 35 1.47 20.90 -10.19
N SER A 36 0.37 21.35 -9.57
CA SER A 36 -0.50 22.39 -10.14
C SER A 36 0.26 23.65 -10.54
N LYS A 37 1.16 24.14 -9.67
CA LYS A 37 2.04 25.29 -9.96
C LYS A 37 3.03 24.97 -11.09
N LEU A 38 3.70 23.82 -11.03
CA LEU A 38 4.74 23.43 -11.99
C LEU A 38 4.20 23.19 -13.41
N THR A 39 2.95 22.73 -13.55
CA THR A 39 2.38 22.39 -14.87
C THR A 39 1.38 23.42 -15.39
N ASN A 40 1.09 24.46 -14.60
CA ASN A 40 0.00 25.42 -14.83
C ASN A 40 -1.33 24.72 -15.15
N VAL A 41 -1.70 23.75 -14.32
CA VAL A 41 -2.98 23.01 -14.39
C VAL A 41 -3.69 23.17 -13.06
N SER A 42 -5.00 23.36 -13.07
CA SER A 42 -5.76 23.56 -11.84
C SER A 42 -5.53 22.41 -10.85
N ARG A 43 -5.45 22.75 -9.55
CA ARG A 43 -5.29 21.75 -8.49
C ARG A 43 -6.42 20.71 -8.51
N TYR A 44 -7.64 21.13 -8.85
CA TYR A 44 -8.79 20.26 -9.01
C TYR A 44 -8.52 19.17 -10.06
N THR A 45 -8.06 19.57 -11.24
CA THR A 45 -7.74 18.63 -12.33
C THR A 45 -6.58 17.72 -11.97
N ILE A 46 -5.52 18.23 -11.31
CA ILE A 46 -4.41 17.40 -10.82
C ILE A 46 -4.89 16.35 -9.82
N ASN A 47 -5.74 16.73 -8.86
CA ASN A 47 -6.33 15.79 -7.93
C ASN A 47 -7.16 14.72 -8.66
N LYS A 48 -7.98 15.10 -9.65
CA LYS A 48 -8.77 14.14 -10.45
C LYS A 48 -7.87 13.14 -11.17
N ILE A 49 -6.76 13.60 -11.75
CA ILE A 49 -5.75 12.72 -12.39
C ILE A 49 -5.11 11.80 -11.36
N PHE A 50 -4.67 12.33 -10.22
CA PHE A 50 -4.03 11.54 -9.17
C PHE A 50 -4.98 10.48 -8.61
N ASP A 51 -6.25 10.80 -8.41
CA ASP A 51 -7.27 9.85 -7.96
C ASP A 51 -7.46 8.72 -8.97
N LYS A 52 -7.51 9.02 -10.28
CA LYS A 52 -7.59 8.00 -11.34
C LYS A 52 -6.33 7.15 -11.44
N LEU A 53 -5.15 7.73 -11.24
CA LEU A 53 -3.88 6.99 -11.18
C LEU A 53 -3.87 6.03 -10.00
N ARG A 54 -4.29 6.47 -8.80
CA ARG A 54 -4.35 5.59 -7.63
C ARG A 54 -5.40 4.49 -7.77
N LEU A 55 -6.52 4.77 -8.42
CA LEU A 55 -7.52 3.75 -8.74
C LEU A 55 -6.90 2.64 -9.62
N LEU A 56 -6.19 3.03 -10.69
CA LEU A 56 -5.50 2.06 -11.56
C LEU A 56 -4.42 1.28 -10.78
N ILE A 57 -3.64 1.95 -9.93
CA ILE A 57 -2.64 1.31 -9.07
C ILE A 57 -3.30 0.29 -8.15
N ALA A 58 -4.41 0.66 -7.49
CA ALA A 58 -5.13 -0.24 -6.61
C ALA A 58 -5.61 -1.49 -7.34
N GLN A 59 -6.19 -1.33 -8.54
CA GLN A 59 -6.60 -2.46 -9.38
C GLN A 59 -5.42 -3.38 -9.70
N LYS A 60 -4.26 -2.83 -10.08
CA LYS A 60 -3.06 -3.62 -10.37
C LYS A 60 -2.47 -4.30 -9.16
N CYS A 61 -2.53 -3.67 -7.99
CA CYS A 61 -2.11 -4.31 -6.75
C CYS A 61 -3.00 -5.52 -6.40
N GLU A 62 -4.32 -5.44 -6.63
CA GLU A 62 -5.22 -6.56 -6.36
C GLU A 62 -5.11 -7.70 -7.39
N GLU A 63 -4.72 -7.40 -8.64
CA GLU A 63 -4.41 -8.42 -9.66
C GLU A 63 -3.13 -9.20 -9.33
N GLU A 64 -2.22 -8.62 -8.54
CA GLU A 64 -0.98 -9.28 -8.14
C GLU A 64 -1.20 -10.21 -6.94
N SER A 65 -0.86 -11.48 -7.09
CA SER A 65 -0.79 -12.45 -5.99
C SER A 65 0.68 -12.83 -5.75
N PRO A 66 1.43 -12.10 -4.91
CA PRO A 66 2.86 -12.33 -4.75
C PRO A 66 3.21 -13.47 -3.79
N PHE A 67 2.22 -14.06 -3.13
CA PHE A 67 2.41 -15.13 -2.15
C PHE A 67 1.94 -16.44 -2.79
N ASN A 68 2.90 -17.34 -3.03
CA ASN A 68 2.62 -18.68 -3.51
C ASN A 68 3.20 -19.62 -2.46
N GLN A 69 4.52 -19.57 -2.29
CA GLN A 69 5.30 -20.22 -1.23
C GLN A 69 6.45 -19.31 -0.82
N GLY A 70 6.94 -19.47 0.41
CA GLY A 70 8.16 -18.85 0.90
C GLY A 70 8.06 -18.37 2.35
N GLU A 71 8.93 -17.43 2.70
CA GLU A 71 8.97 -16.77 4.00
C GLU A 71 8.10 -15.51 3.98
N ILE A 72 7.11 -15.44 4.87
CA ILE A 72 6.10 -14.38 4.88
C ILE A 72 6.04 -13.75 6.28
N GLU A 73 6.28 -12.45 6.33
CA GLU A 73 6.09 -11.61 7.52
C GLU A 73 4.66 -11.09 7.56
N LEU A 74 4.01 -11.21 8.72
CA LEU A 74 2.66 -10.75 8.97
C LEU A 74 2.67 -9.74 10.11
N ASP A 75 1.98 -8.62 9.91
CA ASP A 75 1.86 -7.59 10.93
C ASP A 75 0.62 -6.72 10.67
N GLU A 76 0.19 -5.98 11.69
CA GLU A 76 -0.91 -5.04 11.59
C GLU A 76 -0.50 -3.63 12.00
N SER A 77 -1.00 -2.64 11.26
CA SER A 77 -0.79 -1.23 11.58
C SER A 77 -2.11 -0.47 11.63
N TYR A 78 -2.15 0.56 12.48
CA TYR A 78 -3.33 1.39 12.70
C TYR A 78 -3.09 2.80 12.18
N PHE A 79 -3.95 3.27 11.27
CA PHE A 79 -3.86 4.57 10.62
C PHE A 79 -5.09 5.41 10.93
N GLY A 80 -4.99 6.73 11.13
CA GLY A 80 -6.17 7.57 11.36
C GLY A 80 -5.95 8.70 12.35
N ALA A 81 -7.06 9.25 12.86
CA ALA A 81 -7.10 10.55 13.53
C ALA A 81 -6.13 10.70 14.71
N LYS A 82 -5.74 11.97 14.93
CA LYS A 82 -4.78 12.42 15.94
C LYS A 82 -5.15 11.84 17.30
N ARG A 83 -4.13 11.31 17.99
CA ARG A 83 -4.15 10.74 19.34
C ARG A 83 -5.20 11.40 20.25
N VAL A 84 -6.21 10.65 20.66
CA VAL A 84 -7.01 10.98 21.84
C VAL A 84 -6.12 10.74 23.05
N ARG A 85 -5.91 11.75 23.91
CA ARG A 85 -5.15 11.60 25.18
C ARG A 85 -5.81 10.49 26.00
N GLY A 86 -5.02 9.53 26.52
CA GLY A 86 -5.51 8.46 27.41
C GLY A 86 -5.49 7.04 26.82
N LYS A 87 -5.93 6.80 25.57
CA LYS A 87 -5.93 5.45 24.96
C LYS A 87 -4.80 5.26 23.95
N ARG A 88 -3.82 4.41 24.29
CA ARG A 88 -2.73 3.97 23.39
C ARG A 88 -3.05 2.59 22.81
N GLY A 89 -2.49 2.27 21.65
CA GLY A 89 -2.61 0.94 21.05
C GLY A 89 -3.98 0.61 20.44
N ARG A 90 -4.38 -0.66 20.53
CA ARG A 90 -5.63 -1.22 20.00
C ARG A 90 -6.82 -0.62 20.77
N GLY A 91 -7.84 -0.14 20.06
CA GLY A 91 -9.03 0.49 20.68
C GLY A 91 -8.98 2.01 20.87
N SER A 92 -7.93 2.70 20.37
CA SER A 92 -7.99 4.16 20.21
C SER A 92 -9.04 4.50 19.13
N GLY A 93 -10.12 5.18 19.51
CA GLY A 93 -11.23 5.51 18.60
C GLY A 93 -10.75 6.24 17.34
N GLY A 94 -11.34 5.90 16.18
CA GLY A 94 -11.10 6.58 14.91
C GLY A 94 -9.86 6.12 14.12
N LYS A 95 -9.17 5.04 14.54
CA LYS A 95 -8.14 4.39 13.71
C LYS A 95 -8.73 3.30 12.83
N VAL A 96 -8.20 3.20 11.62
CA VAL A 96 -8.42 2.17 10.60
C VAL A 96 -7.34 1.10 10.78
N PRO A 97 -7.69 -0.14 11.15
CA PRO A 97 -6.76 -1.24 11.18
C PRO A 97 -6.46 -1.71 9.75
N VAL A 98 -5.18 -1.97 9.49
CA VAL A 98 -4.68 -2.47 8.22
C VAL A 98 -3.82 -3.70 8.52
N PHE A 99 -4.16 -4.80 7.89
CA PHE A 99 -3.36 -6.01 7.88
C PHE A 99 -2.38 -5.97 6.71
N GLY A 100 -1.15 -6.43 6.93
CA GLY A 100 -0.14 -6.54 5.90
C GLY A 100 0.51 -7.92 5.88
N MET A 101 0.89 -8.34 4.68
CA MET A 101 1.67 -9.55 4.41
C MET A 101 2.88 -9.14 3.57
N LEU A 102 4.08 -9.52 3.95
CA LEU A 102 5.30 -9.26 3.18
C LEU A 102 6.02 -10.56 2.91
N LYS A 103 6.23 -10.89 1.63
CA LYS A 103 7.14 -11.97 1.26
C LYS A 103 8.54 -11.41 1.37
N ARG A 104 9.42 -12.06 2.14
CA ARG A 104 10.81 -11.62 2.29
C ARG A 104 11.49 -11.51 0.93
N GLU A 105 12.26 -10.44 0.77
CA GLU A 105 12.90 -10.05 -0.50
C GLU A 105 11.94 -9.82 -1.68
N GLY A 106 10.63 -9.80 -1.41
CA GLY A 106 9.60 -9.72 -2.42
C GLY A 106 8.70 -8.50 -2.26
N LYS A 107 7.40 -8.78 -2.37
CA LYS A 107 6.34 -7.79 -2.41
C LYS A 107 5.49 -7.85 -1.15
N VAL A 108 4.95 -6.69 -0.78
CA VAL A 108 3.97 -6.50 0.27
C VAL A 108 2.56 -6.47 -0.30
N TYR A 109 1.61 -6.92 0.50
CA TYR A 109 0.19 -6.79 0.30
C TYR A 109 -0.44 -6.18 1.54
N THR A 110 -1.41 -5.30 1.32
CA THR A 110 -2.14 -4.63 2.39
C THR A 110 -3.64 -4.75 2.19
N GLN A 111 -4.34 -4.92 3.31
CA GLN A 111 -5.80 -4.97 3.34
C GLN A 111 -6.34 -4.21 4.55
N ILE A 112 -7.31 -3.33 4.31
CA ILE A 112 -8.08 -2.71 5.40
C ILE A 112 -9.00 -3.77 5.98
N VAL A 113 -8.95 -3.96 7.29
CA VAL A 113 -9.75 -4.96 8.00
C VAL A 113 -10.70 -4.28 8.98
N LYS A 114 -11.77 -4.98 9.38
CA LYS A 114 -12.70 -4.47 10.41
C LYS A 114 -12.06 -4.43 11.79
N ASN A 115 -11.23 -5.44 12.09
CA ASN A 115 -10.44 -5.58 13.29
C ASN A 115 -9.31 -6.60 12.99
N CYS A 116 -8.38 -6.78 13.94
CA CYS A 116 -7.27 -7.72 13.81
C CYS A 116 -7.55 -9.06 14.51
N SER A 117 -8.81 -9.53 14.56
CA SER A 117 -9.09 -10.85 15.15
C SER A 117 -8.66 -11.98 14.22
N SER A 118 -8.32 -13.14 14.80
CA SER A 118 -7.96 -14.33 14.02
C SER A 118 -9.03 -14.70 12.99
N SER A 119 -10.31 -14.61 13.35
CA SER A 119 -11.43 -14.88 12.44
C SER A 119 -11.49 -13.97 11.20
N VAL A 120 -10.83 -12.82 11.23
CA VAL A 120 -10.74 -11.89 10.10
C VAL A 120 -9.45 -12.07 9.34
N ILE A 121 -8.34 -12.24 10.05
CA ILE A 121 -7.00 -12.33 9.45
C ILE A 121 -6.76 -13.70 8.80
N MET A 122 -7.20 -14.79 9.44
CA MET A 122 -6.92 -16.15 8.98
C MET A 122 -7.43 -16.41 7.55
N PRO A 123 -8.69 -16.09 7.19
CA PRO A 123 -9.15 -16.28 5.80
C PRO A 123 -8.33 -15.49 4.77
N ILE A 124 -7.80 -14.33 5.15
CA ILE A 124 -6.95 -13.52 4.27
C ILE A 124 -5.62 -14.24 4.03
N ILE A 125 -4.98 -14.74 5.10
CA ILE A 125 -3.73 -15.50 5.00
C ILE A 125 -3.96 -16.76 4.15
N GLU A 126 -5.02 -17.51 4.39
CA GLU A 126 -5.32 -18.75 3.64
C GLU A 126 -5.58 -18.51 2.16
N SER A 127 -6.24 -17.40 1.81
CA SER A 127 -6.49 -17.04 0.42
C SER A 127 -5.22 -16.68 -0.37
N ARG A 128 -4.09 -16.45 0.31
CA ARG A 128 -2.87 -15.87 -0.29
C ARG A 128 -1.63 -16.71 -0.05
N ALA A 129 -1.44 -17.29 1.12
CA ALA A 129 -0.24 -18.04 1.47
C ALA A 129 -0.52 -19.54 1.44
N SER A 130 0.26 -20.30 0.68
CA SER A 130 0.26 -21.76 0.77
C SER A 130 0.62 -22.22 2.18
N LYS A 131 0.05 -23.35 2.59
CA LYS A 131 0.38 -24.04 3.83
C LYS A 131 1.87 -24.45 3.90
N GLU A 132 2.55 -24.58 2.76
CA GLU A 132 4.00 -24.81 2.69
C GLU A 132 4.87 -23.59 3.05
N SER A 133 4.25 -22.43 3.30
CA SER A 133 4.96 -21.20 3.65
C SER A 133 5.43 -21.21 5.10
N THR A 134 6.54 -20.51 5.35
CA THR A 134 7.01 -20.21 6.70
C THR A 134 6.50 -18.82 7.09
N ILE A 135 5.77 -18.74 8.19
CA ILE A 135 5.13 -17.51 8.65
C ILE A 135 5.93 -16.92 9.81
N TYR A 136 6.16 -15.60 9.75
CA TYR A 136 6.81 -14.80 10.79
C TYR A 136 5.82 -13.76 11.30
N THR A 137 5.53 -13.76 12.60
CA THR A 137 4.65 -12.76 13.22
C THR A 137 5.29 -12.20 14.48
N ASP A 138 4.82 -11.05 14.94
CA ASP A 138 5.00 -10.67 16.34
C ASP A 138 4.26 -11.66 17.27
N GLY A 139 4.52 -11.62 18.58
CA GLY A 139 3.86 -12.35 19.65
C GLY A 139 2.39 -11.98 19.88
N PHE A 140 1.68 -11.48 18.87
CA PHE A 140 0.27 -11.16 19.00
C PHE A 140 -0.62 -12.40 19.00
N LYS A 141 -1.50 -12.50 19.99
CA LYS A 141 -2.38 -13.66 20.23
C LYS A 141 -3.23 -14.08 19.04
N SER A 142 -3.57 -13.16 18.14
CA SER A 142 -4.39 -13.51 16.97
C SER A 142 -3.69 -14.48 16.00
N TYR A 143 -2.38 -14.63 16.13
CA TYR A 143 -1.57 -15.58 15.37
C TYR A 143 -1.33 -16.91 16.10
N ASP A 144 -1.86 -17.09 17.32
CA ASP A 144 -1.49 -18.21 18.18
C ASP A 144 -1.81 -19.59 17.57
N GLY A 145 -2.83 -19.65 16.71
CA GLY A 145 -3.30 -20.88 16.09
C GLY A 145 -2.67 -21.24 14.75
N LEU A 146 -1.74 -20.45 14.19
CA LEU A 146 -1.28 -20.64 12.80
C LEU A 146 -0.73 -22.05 12.51
N VAL A 147 -0.05 -22.68 13.47
CA VAL A 147 0.41 -24.08 13.36
C VAL A 147 -0.77 -25.05 13.29
N ASN A 148 -1.82 -24.82 14.09
CA ASN A 148 -3.05 -25.62 14.09
C ASN A 148 -3.86 -25.46 12.78
N TYR A 149 -3.63 -24.36 12.04
CA TYR A 149 -4.19 -24.16 10.70
C TYR A 149 -3.36 -24.85 9.60
N GLY A 150 -2.35 -25.65 9.94
CA GLY A 150 -1.60 -26.47 8.98
C GLY A 150 -0.47 -25.74 8.25
N TYR A 151 -0.02 -24.57 8.72
CA TYR A 151 1.17 -23.92 8.17
C TYR A 151 2.44 -24.66 8.59
N LYS A 152 3.34 -24.87 7.62
CA LYS A 152 4.58 -25.66 7.76
C LYS A 152 5.41 -25.24 8.97
N ARG A 153 5.60 -23.94 9.14
CA ARG A 153 6.36 -23.34 10.25
C ARG A 153 5.78 -21.98 10.61
N HIS A 154 5.69 -21.69 11.90
CA HIS A 154 5.34 -20.38 12.43
C HIS A 154 6.40 -19.94 13.46
N TYR A 155 7.06 -18.83 13.19
CA TYR A 155 8.00 -18.20 14.11
C TYR A 155 7.40 -16.93 14.69
N ARG A 156 7.47 -16.80 16.02
CA ARG A 156 7.04 -15.62 16.75
C ARG A 156 8.26 -14.83 17.21
N VAL A 157 8.29 -13.55 16.86
CA VAL A 157 9.29 -12.61 17.34
C VAL A 157 8.84 -12.12 18.72
N LYS A 158 9.71 -12.23 19.74
CA LYS A 158 9.44 -11.69 21.08
C LYS A 158 10.14 -10.34 21.21
N HIS A 159 9.38 -9.23 21.20
CA HIS A 159 9.96 -7.88 21.36
C HIS A 159 10.28 -7.49 22.83
N SER A 160 9.92 -8.32 23.83
CA SER A 160 10.08 -8.01 25.25
C SER A 160 11.48 -8.26 25.81
N GLU A 161 12.28 -9.06 25.12
CA GLU A 161 13.68 -9.28 25.42
C GLU A 161 14.44 -8.59 24.30
N ASN A 162 15.42 -7.73 24.61
CA ASN A 162 16.26 -7.00 23.65
C ASN A 162 17.11 -7.93 22.73
N GLU A 163 16.59 -9.08 22.32
CA GLU A 163 17.06 -9.89 21.21
C GLU A 163 16.74 -9.21 19.88
N PHE A 164 17.30 -8.01 19.70
CA PHE A 164 17.55 -7.51 18.36
C PHE A 164 18.51 -8.49 17.69
N ALA A 165 17.95 -9.40 16.90
CA ALA A 165 18.66 -10.26 15.96
C ALA A 165 19.65 -11.28 16.56
N LYS A 166 19.15 -12.26 17.32
CA LYS A 166 19.78 -13.60 17.31
C LYS A 166 19.08 -14.52 16.30
N GLY A 167 19.22 -14.20 15.01
CA GLY A 167 18.87 -15.11 13.90
C GLY A 167 17.85 -14.57 12.87
N VAL A 168 17.40 -15.49 12.00
CA VAL A 168 16.51 -15.30 10.83
C VAL A 168 15.04 -14.97 11.21
N ASN A 169 14.73 -14.84 12.50
CA ASN A 169 13.37 -14.69 13.02
C ASN A 169 13.04 -13.22 13.35
N HIS A 170 12.80 -12.40 12.32
CA HIS A 170 12.36 -11.00 12.48
C HIS A 170 11.20 -10.63 11.53
N ILE A 171 10.54 -9.50 11.80
CA ILE A 171 9.52 -8.90 10.92
C ILE A 171 9.91 -7.48 10.46
N ASN A 172 11.21 -7.20 10.45
CA ASN A 172 11.75 -5.86 10.14
C ASN A 172 11.32 -5.33 8.77
N GLY A 173 11.07 -6.22 7.79
CA GLY A 173 10.68 -5.81 6.45
C GLY A 173 9.31 -5.13 6.46
N ILE A 174 8.32 -5.77 7.10
CA ILE A 174 6.96 -5.23 7.16
C ILE A 174 6.86 -4.03 8.10
N GLU A 175 7.65 -4.00 9.19
CA GLU A 175 7.77 -2.83 10.05
C GLU A 175 8.33 -1.61 9.30
N ASN A 176 9.39 -1.80 8.51
CA ASN A 176 9.95 -0.76 7.65
C ASN A 176 8.90 -0.25 6.65
N PHE A 177 8.16 -1.15 6.00
CA PHE A 177 7.06 -0.77 5.12
C PHE A 177 6.01 0.11 5.82
N TRP A 178 5.62 -0.23 7.05
CA TRP A 178 4.71 0.62 7.83
C TRP A 178 5.30 1.98 8.17
N GLY A 179 6.58 2.04 8.50
CA GLY A 179 7.32 3.29 8.71
C GLY A 179 7.24 4.20 7.49
N LEU A 180 7.57 3.68 6.30
CA LEU A 180 7.50 4.39 5.03
C LEU A 180 6.07 4.89 4.73
N CYS A 181 5.07 4.04 4.93
CA CYS A 181 3.66 4.41 4.77
C CYS A 181 3.27 5.58 5.68
N LYS A 182 3.62 5.52 6.97
CA LYS A 182 3.28 6.56 7.95
C LYS A 182 3.95 7.88 7.62
N VAL A 183 5.25 7.86 7.29
CA VAL A 183 6.01 9.05 6.87
C VAL A 183 5.35 9.68 5.65
N ARG A 184 5.07 8.89 4.61
CA ARG A 184 4.41 9.39 3.41
C ARG A 184 3.03 9.98 3.69
N LEU A 185 2.18 9.26 4.42
CA LEU A 185 0.81 9.69 4.71
C LEU A 185 0.75 10.95 5.58
N SER A 186 1.72 11.14 6.47
CA SER A 186 1.81 12.35 7.31
C SER A 186 1.91 13.65 6.48
N ARG A 187 2.53 13.59 5.29
CA ARG A 187 2.72 14.73 4.38
C ARG A 187 1.40 15.32 3.87
N PHE A 188 0.32 14.54 3.89
CA PHE A 188 -1.01 15.00 3.48
C PHE A 188 -1.76 15.73 4.59
N ARG A 189 -1.26 15.71 5.84
CA ARG A 189 -1.91 16.29 7.03
C ARG A 189 -3.34 15.80 7.25
N GLY A 190 -3.58 14.53 6.88
CA GLY A 190 -4.89 13.89 6.88
C GLY A 190 -5.30 13.44 5.49
N VAL A 191 -5.93 12.28 5.41
CA VAL A 191 -6.51 11.73 4.18
C VAL A 191 -7.97 11.42 4.47
N HIS A 192 -8.88 11.82 3.58
CA HIS A 192 -10.30 11.48 3.73
C HIS A 192 -10.49 9.97 3.75
N LYS A 193 -11.39 9.48 4.63
CA LYS A 193 -11.62 8.04 4.84
C LYS A 193 -11.87 7.27 3.53
N HIS A 194 -12.70 7.81 2.64
CA HIS A 194 -13.01 7.19 1.34
C HIS A 194 -11.83 7.16 0.36
N LYS A 195 -10.77 7.95 0.58
CA LYS A 195 -9.54 7.94 -0.22
C LYS A 195 -8.41 7.12 0.39
N PHE A 196 -8.51 6.77 1.68
CA PHE A 196 -7.43 6.12 2.41
C PHE A 196 -6.96 4.82 1.75
N TYR A 197 -7.89 3.98 1.30
CA TYR A 197 -7.60 2.74 0.56
C TYR A 197 -6.67 2.98 -0.65
N TYR A 198 -6.99 3.98 -1.48
CA TYR A 198 -6.19 4.31 -2.66
C TYR A 198 -4.79 4.84 -2.30
N HIS A 199 -4.66 5.59 -1.22
CA HIS A 199 -3.36 6.03 -0.73
C HIS A 199 -2.53 4.89 -0.14
N LEU A 200 -3.18 3.94 0.54
CA LEU A 200 -2.54 2.73 1.06
C LEU A 200 -2.01 1.87 -0.09
N LYS A 201 -2.82 1.60 -1.12
CA LYS A 201 -2.39 0.86 -2.31
C LYS A 201 -1.29 1.58 -3.10
N GLU A 202 -1.27 2.92 -3.09
CA GLU A 202 -0.13 3.65 -3.66
C GLU A 202 1.18 3.40 -2.87
N CYS A 203 1.10 3.23 -1.54
CA CYS A 203 2.28 2.90 -0.74
C CYS A 203 2.74 1.46 -1.01
N GLU A 204 1.81 0.51 -1.07
CA GLU A 204 2.05 -0.89 -1.47
C GLU A 204 2.78 -0.96 -2.82
N TRP A 205 2.25 -0.29 -3.84
CA TRP A 205 2.87 -0.24 -5.16
C TRP A 205 4.27 0.38 -5.15
N ARG A 206 4.44 1.53 -4.48
CA ARG A 206 5.76 2.19 -4.39
C ARG A 206 6.79 1.30 -3.72
N PHE A 207 6.40 0.55 -2.70
CA PHE A 207 7.28 -0.41 -2.05
C PHE A 207 7.60 -1.60 -2.97
N ASN A 208 6.59 -2.18 -3.61
CA ASN A 208 6.74 -3.34 -4.48
C ASN A 208 7.60 -3.06 -5.72
N TYR A 209 7.54 -1.84 -6.23
CA TYR A 209 8.25 -1.39 -7.42
C TYR A 209 9.42 -0.45 -7.09
N ARG A 210 9.93 -0.47 -5.86
CA ARG A 210 10.98 0.45 -5.35
C ARG A 210 12.29 0.42 -6.14
N ASN A 211 12.60 -0.72 -6.77
CA ASN A 211 13.79 -0.92 -7.59
C ASN A 211 13.49 -0.75 -9.10
N GLU A 212 12.25 -0.39 -9.46
CA GLU A 212 11.81 -0.22 -10.84
C GLU A 212 11.57 1.25 -11.18
N ASN A 213 11.47 1.53 -12.48
CA ASN A 213 11.07 2.85 -12.94
C ASN A 213 9.53 3.01 -12.91
N LEU A 214 9.03 3.54 -11.79
CA LEU A 214 7.60 3.79 -11.56
C LEU A 214 6.89 4.53 -12.71
N TYR A 215 7.57 5.46 -13.38
CA TYR A 215 7.03 6.20 -14.51
C TYR A 215 6.76 5.28 -15.71
N PHE A 216 7.70 4.42 -16.07
CA PHE A 216 7.51 3.48 -17.17
C PHE A 216 6.44 2.43 -16.85
N CYS A 217 6.36 1.96 -15.60
CA CYS A 217 5.32 1.03 -15.17
C CYS A 217 3.92 1.61 -15.37
N LEU A 218 3.66 2.82 -14.87
CA LEU A 218 2.37 3.48 -15.07
C LEU A 218 2.10 3.80 -16.54
N LEU A 219 3.11 4.26 -17.29
CA LEU A 219 2.93 4.59 -18.71
C LEU A 219 2.48 3.35 -19.50
N LYS A 220 3.05 2.17 -19.20
CA LYS A 220 2.66 0.88 -19.80
C LYS A 220 1.23 0.51 -19.44
N TRP A 221 0.83 0.64 -18.18
CA TRP A 221 -0.54 0.33 -17.74
C TRP A 221 -1.58 1.26 -18.35
N ILE A 222 -1.31 2.57 -18.37
CA ILE A 222 -2.23 3.58 -18.90
C ILE A 222 -2.37 3.47 -20.42
N ARG A 223 -1.31 3.05 -21.13
CA ARG A 223 -1.40 2.81 -22.58
C ARG A 223 -2.39 1.69 -22.92
N LYS A 224 -2.49 0.66 -22.07
CA LYS A 224 -3.49 -0.41 -22.23
C LYS A 224 -4.88 0.03 -21.74
N ASN A 225 -4.92 0.81 -20.66
CA ASN A 225 -6.15 1.30 -20.03
C ASN A 225 -6.11 2.83 -19.86
N PRO A 226 -6.44 3.62 -20.90
CA PRO A 226 -6.40 5.08 -20.83
C PRO A 226 -7.32 5.64 -19.74
N LEU A 227 -6.84 6.66 -19.03
CA LEU A 227 -7.59 7.29 -17.94
C LEU A 227 -8.79 8.07 -18.48
N LYS A 228 -9.97 7.81 -17.91
CA LYS A 228 -11.21 8.55 -18.24
C LYS A 228 -11.43 9.69 -17.24
N LEU A 229 -11.35 10.94 -17.70
CA LEU A 229 -11.55 12.14 -16.86
C LEU A 229 -12.98 12.70 -16.84
N SER A 230 -13.96 12.04 -17.46
CA SER A 230 -15.39 12.37 -17.23
C SER A 230 -15.76 12.05 -15.79
#